data_AF-A0AAE3UJU0-F1
#
_entry.id   AF-A0AAE3UJU0-F1
#
_cell.length_a   1.000
_cell.length_b   1.000
_cell.length_c   1.000
_cell.angle_alpha   90.00
_cell.angle_beta   90.00
_cell.angle_gamma   90.00
#
_symmetry.space_group_name_H-M   'P 1'
#
loop_
_entity.id
_entity.type
_entity.pdbx_description
1 polymer ?
#
loop_
_entity_poly.entity_id
_entity_poly.type
_entity_poly.pdbx_seq_one_letter_code
_entity_poly.pdbx_strand_id
1 'polypeptide(L)' 'MMQGHIALQNWIRQRGLKEKLLSSQGITQWGGRTEFYLIDPDFEPGPAKWQTKIMFLLED' A
#
# COMPACT_ATOMS: atom_id res chain seq x y z
N MET A 1 7.50 -6.87 4.44
CA MET A 1 6.62 -6.08 3.54
C MET A 1 5.13 -6.11 3.96
N MET A 2 4.56 -7.28 4.31
CA MET A 2 3.14 -7.38 4.74
C MET A 2 2.74 -6.45 5.90
N GLN A 3 3.66 -6.18 6.83
CA GLN A 3 3.41 -5.30 7.98
C GLN A 3 3.11 -3.84 7.60
N GLY A 4 3.77 -3.29 6.57
CA GLY A 4 3.53 -1.90 6.12
C GLY A 4 2.15 -1.72 5.49
N HIS A 5 1.72 -2.70 4.70
CA HIS A 5 0.37 -2.76 4.13
C HIS A 5 -0.70 -2.79 5.23
N ILE A 6 -0.59 -3.72 6.19
CA ILE A 6 -1.54 -3.87 7.29
C ILE A 6 -1.58 -2.61 8.16
N ALA A 7 -0.42 -2.02 8.44
CA ALA A 7 -0.33 -0.79 9.21
C ALA A 7 -1.06 0.38 8.53
N LEU A 8 -0.88 0.55 7.21
CA LEU A 8 -1.56 1.59 6.45
C LEU A 8 -3.08 1.35 6.40
N GLN A 9 -3.53 0.13 6.15
CA GLN A 9 -4.97 -0.20 6.18
C GLN A 9 -5.60 0.07 7.55
N ASN A 10 -4.91 -0.31 8.63
CA ASN A 10 -5.36 -0.04 9.98
C ASN A 10 -5.45 1.46 10.25
N TRP A 11 -4.46 2.24 9.80
CA TRP A 11 -4.47 3.69 9.93
C TRP A 11 -5.63 4.32 9.14
N ILE A 12 -5.87 3.90 7.90
CA ILE A 12 -7.01 4.36 7.07
C ILE A 12 -8.32 4.13 7.83
N ARG A 13 -8.53 2.92 8.35
CA ARG A 13 -9.72 2.56 9.14
C ARG A 13 -9.87 3.41 10.39
N GLN A 14 -8.78 3.62 11.14
CA GLN A 14 -8.77 4.46 12.34
C GLN A 14 -9.10 5.93 12.06
N ARG A 15 -8.80 6.40 10.85
CA ARG A 15 -9.13 7.76 10.38
C ARG A 15 -10.55 7.88 9.82
N GLY A 16 -11.32 6.80 9.77
CA GLY A 16 -12.65 6.80 9.15
C GLY A 16 -12.61 6.96 7.63
N LEU A 17 -11.45 6.77 7.02
CA LEU A 17 -11.27 6.79 5.57
C LEU A 17 -11.65 5.43 4.98
N LYS A 18 -11.97 5.41 3.68
CA LYS A 18 -12.31 4.19 2.95
C LYS A 18 -11.42 4.04 1.74
N GLU A 19 -10.80 2.87 1.61
CA GLU A 19 -10.11 2.48 0.38
C GLU A 19 -11.14 2.39 -0.75
N LYS A 20 -10.81 2.91 -1.93
CA LYS A 20 -11.63 2.71 -3.12
C LYS A 20 -11.59 1.23 -3.47
N LEU A 21 -12.75 0.60 -3.54
CA LEU A 21 -12.91 -0.79 -3.98
C LEU A 21 -13.69 -0.82 -5.29
N LEU A 22 -13.33 -1.76 -6.16
CA LEU A 22 -14.04 -2.07 -7.39
C LEU A 22 -14.61 -3.48 -7.26
N SER A 23 -15.93 -3.60 -7.32
CA SER A 23 -16.62 -4.89 -7.26
C SER A 23 -17.27 -5.18 -8.61
N SER A 24 -16.94 -6.34 -9.20
CA SER A 24 -17.55 -6.83 -10.43
C SER A 24 -17.62 -8.35 -10.42
N GLN A 25 -18.77 -8.91 -10.83
CA GLN A 25 -18.98 -10.36 -10.90
C GLN A 25 -18.66 -11.11 -9.59
N GLY A 26 -18.94 -10.49 -8.44
CA GLY A 26 -18.66 -11.07 -7.11
C GLY A 26 -17.20 -11.02 -6.68
N ILE A 27 -16.30 -10.48 -7.51
CA ILE A 27 -14.89 -10.25 -7.17
C ILE A 27 -14.73 -8.81 -6.70
N THR A 28 -14.04 -8.61 -5.59
CA THR A 28 -13.68 -7.29 -5.08
C THR A 28 -12.18 -7.08 -5.23
N GLN A 29 -11.81 -5.94 -5.80
CA GLN A 29 -10.44 -5.52 -6.05
C GLN A 29 -10.23 -4.13 -5.45
N TRP A 30 -8.99 -3.81 -5.09
CA TRP A 30 -8.63 -2.42 -4.81
C TRP A 30 -8.77 -1.58 -6.08
N GLY A 31 -9.38 -0.41 -5.97
CA GLY A 31 -9.41 0.59 -7.02
C GLY A 31 -8.04 1.21 -7.30
N GLY A 32 -7.11 1.11 -6.33
CA GLY A 32 -5.71 1.42 -6.52
C GLY A 32 -4.86 1.08 -5.30
N ARG A 33 -3.78 0.33 -5.53
CA ARG A 33 -2.67 0.15 -4.59
C ARG A 33 -1.37 0.34 -5.37
N THR A 34 -0.51 1.24 -4.92
CA THR A 34 0.79 1.49 -5.54
C THR A 34 1.89 1.33 -4.50
N GLU A 35 2.97 0.67 -4.91
CA GLU A 35 4.17 0.51 -4.09
C GLU A 35 5.39 0.95 -4.90
N PHE A 36 6.17 1.86 -4.33
CA PHE A 36 7.42 2.35 -4.90
C PHE A 36 8.59 1.83 -4.07
N TYR A 37 9.57 1.22 -4.74
CA TYR A 37 10.87 0.89 -4.15
C TYR A 37 11.81 2.06 -4.41
N LEU A 38 12.23 2.73 -3.35
CA LEU A 38 12.93 4.02 -3.46
C LEU A 38 14.45 3.86 -3.56
N ILE A 39 14.96 2.69 -3.20
CA ILE A 39 16.38 2.40 -3.20
C ILE A 39 16.59 1.17 -4.07
N ASP A 40 17.53 1.32 -5.00
CA ASP A 40 17.97 0.24 -5.86
C ASP A 40 18.96 -0.66 -5.08
N PRO A 41 18.65 -1.96 -4.92
CA PRO A 41 19.50 -2.92 -4.23
C PRO A 41 20.92 -3.04 -4.81
N ASP A 42 21.11 -2.74 -6.10
CA ASP A 42 22.43 -2.82 -6.74
C ASP A 42 23.38 -1.72 -6.24
N PHE A 43 22.84 -0.58 -5.82
CA PHE A 43 23.61 0.54 -5.26
C PHE A 43 23.65 0.56 -3.74
N GLU A 44 22.67 -0.05 -3.07
CA GLU A 44 22.67 -0.20 -1.60
C GLU A 44 22.21 -1.62 -1.23
N PRO A 45 23.16 -2.55 -1.03
CA PRO A 45 22.85 -3.95 -0.79
C PRO A 45 22.33 -4.20 0.64
N GLY A 46 22.46 -3.23 1.55
CA GLY A 46 22.02 -3.36 2.94
C GLY A 46 20.50 -3.23 3.09
N PRO A 47 19.75 -4.33 3.35
CA PRO A 47 18.29 -4.30 3.36
C PRO A 47 17.69 -3.44 4.49
N ALA A 48 18.45 -3.23 5.57
CA ALA A 48 18.05 -2.33 6.66
C ALA A 48 17.91 -0.86 6.23
N LYS A 49 18.53 -0.48 5.10
CA LYS A 49 18.44 0.86 4.54
C LYS A 49 17.36 1.00 3.49
N TRP A 50 16.83 -0.10 2.96
CA TRP A 50 15.81 -0.10 1.91
C TRP A 50 14.55 0.62 2.37
N GLN A 51 13.94 1.33 1.43
CA GLN A 51 12.73 2.10 1.69
C GLN A 51 11.69 1.82 0.62
N THR A 52 10.45 1.65 1.07
CA THR A 52 9.29 1.59 0.19
C THR A 52 8.25 2.62 0.58
N LYS A 53 7.49 3.09 -0.41
CA LYS A 53 6.28 3.90 -0.20
C LYS A 53 5.08 3.11 -0.68
N ILE A 54 4.08 2.96 0.18
CA ILE A 54 2.82 2.29 -0.16
C ILE A 54 1.71 3.33 -0.12
N MET A 55 0.83 3.29 -1.12
CA MET A 55 -0.30 4.19 -1.29
C MET A 55 -1.55 3.38 -1.62
N PHE A 56 -2.69 3.80 -1.08
CA PHE A 56 -4.01 3.33 -1.48
C PHE A 56 -4.81 4.48 -2.04
N LEU A 57 -5.57 4.20 -3.10
CA LEU A 57 -6.59 5.10 -3.58
C LEU A 57 -7.77 5.08 -2.61
N LEU A 58 -8.24 6.25 -2.18
CA LEU A 58 -9.39 6.39 -1.30
C LEU A 58 -10.65 6.73 -2.11
N GLU A 59 -11.81 6.58 -1.48
CA GLU A 59 -13.06 7.18 -1.94
C GLU A 59 -13.00 8.72 -1.84
N ASP A 60 -13.86 9.41 -2.61
CA ASP A 60 -14.00 10.88 -2.59
C ASP A 60 -14.74 11.38 -1.34
#